data_AF-A0AAQ4F368-F1
#
_entry.id   AF-A0AAQ4F368-F1
#
_cell.length_a   1.000
_cell.length_b   1.000
_cell.length_c   1.000
_cell.angle_alpha   90.00
_cell.angle_beta   90.00
_cell.angle_gamma   90.00
#
_symmetry.space_group_name_H-M   'P 1'
#
loop_
_entity.id
_entity.type
_entity.pdbx_description
1 polymer ?
#
loop_
_entity_poly.entity_id
_entity_poly.type
_entity_poly.pdbx_seq_one_letter_code
_entity_poly.pdbx_strand_id
1 'polypeptide(L)'
;MPDLNPALGSYQDDRDCFPFKSHLHQIYRNFKSDPYFGGEAKCVKANPTGPLRNSQLHDTFEYGSNGVLKTKITVASTPGYTVGNLLEIQPRGSTPPFNFTVAYRDCDQCKVFRHSYIDNGTGCSYWVTDEALGEETTCCEFVYELLCGTSPKYQIYDESCQ
;
A
#
# COMPACT_ATOMS: atom_id res chain seq x y z
N MET A 1 3.19 -17.42 -1.62
CA MET A 1 4.01 -16.51 -0.79
C MET A 1 3.70 -16.78 0.67
N PRO A 2 4.68 -16.73 1.58
CA PRO A 2 4.47 -17.09 3.00
C PRO A 2 3.49 -16.15 3.72
N ASP A 3 3.37 -14.92 3.26
CA ASP A 3 2.46 -13.88 3.77
C ASP A 3 1.02 -14.02 3.26
N LEU A 4 0.72 -14.93 2.32
CA LEU A 4 -0.65 -15.32 2.00
C LEU A 4 -1.07 -16.53 2.86
N ASN A 5 -1.18 -16.30 4.16
CA ASN A 5 -1.56 -17.28 5.16
C ASN A 5 -2.78 -16.80 5.97
N PRO A 6 -3.97 -17.43 5.84
CA PRO A 6 -5.17 -17.06 6.59
C PRO A 6 -5.00 -17.02 8.11
N ALA A 7 -4.05 -17.78 8.67
CA ALA A 7 -3.74 -17.75 10.11
C ALA A 7 -3.17 -16.40 10.57
N LEU A 8 -2.67 -15.57 9.66
CA LEU A 8 -2.17 -14.22 9.92
C LEU A 8 -3.24 -13.13 9.73
N GLY A 9 -4.51 -13.51 9.49
CA GLY A 9 -5.57 -12.58 9.09
C GLY A 9 -5.78 -11.39 10.03
N SER A 10 -5.55 -11.53 11.34
CA SER A 10 -5.64 -10.42 12.30
C SER A 10 -4.64 -9.29 12.03
N TYR A 11 -3.50 -9.60 11.40
CA TYR A 11 -2.48 -8.63 10.99
C TYR A 11 -2.66 -8.16 9.54
N GLN A 12 -3.73 -8.59 8.87
CA GLN A 12 -3.99 -8.35 7.45
C GLN A 12 -5.40 -7.80 7.17
N ASP A 13 -6.26 -7.71 8.19
CA ASP A 13 -7.58 -7.11 8.03
C ASP A 13 -7.47 -5.59 7.96
N ASP A 14 -7.70 -5.04 6.78
CA ASP A 14 -7.75 -3.59 6.54
C ASP A 14 -9.10 -2.98 6.87
N ARG A 15 -10.17 -3.77 7.04
CA ARG A 15 -11.50 -3.24 7.40
C ARG A 15 -11.47 -2.49 8.74
N ASP A 16 -10.56 -2.89 9.63
CA ASP A 16 -10.39 -2.29 10.95
C ASP A 16 -9.50 -1.04 10.94
N CYS A 17 -8.68 -0.87 9.90
CA CYS A 17 -7.72 0.23 9.81
C CYS A 17 -8.05 1.26 8.71
N PHE A 18 -9.03 0.97 7.84
CA PHE A 18 -9.38 1.85 6.71
C PHE A 18 -10.63 2.70 6.97
N PRO A 19 -10.63 3.96 6.50
CA PRO A 19 -9.46 4.70 6.02
C PRO A 19 -8.51 5.01 7.20
N PHE A 20 -7.26 5.30 6.87
CA PHE A 20 -6.37 5.92 7.84
C PHE A 20 -6.85 7.32 8.21
N LYS A 21 -6.45 7.78 9.40
CA LYS A 21 -6.73 9.14 9.86
C LYS A 21 -5.93 10.19 9.08
N SER A 22 -4.75 9.81 8.60
CA SER A 22 -3.79 10.65 7.89
C SER A 22 -3.56 10.13 6.47
N HIS A 23 -2.64 10.77 5.75
CA HIS A 23 -2.13 10.22 4.50
C HIS A 23 -1.17 9.06 4.77
N LEU A 24 -0.95 8.23 3.74
CA LEU A 24 0.15 7.27 3.72
C LEU A 24 1.22 7.69 2.71
N HIS A 25 2.48 7.55 3.08
CA HIS A 25 3.65 7.80 2.23
C HIS A 25 4.35 6.48 1.93
N GLN A 26 4.61 6.18 0.66
CA GLN A 26 5.43 5.03 0.28
C GLN A 26 6.89 5.34 0.57
N ILE A 27 7.48 4.65 1.53
CA ILE A 27 8.88 4.86 1.92
C ILE A 27 9.80 4.04 1.02
N TYR A 28 9.50 2.74 0.88
CA TYR A 28 10.29 1.81 0.09
C TYR A 28 9.43 0.93 -0.80
N ARG A 29 10.04 0.44 -1.88
CA ARG A 29 9.53 -0.69 -2.66
C ARG A 29 10.68 -1.52 -3.23
N ASN A 30 10.42 -2.79 -3.55
CA ASN A 30 11.44 -3.70 -4.07
C ASN A 30 11.48 -3.80 -5.61
N PHE A 31 10.84 -2.85 -6.30
CA PHE A 31 10.77 -2.80 -7.76
C PHE A 31 11.03 -1.38 -8.28
N LYS A 32 11.72 -1.28 -9.42
CA LYS A 32 12.24 0.01 -9.92
C LYS A 32 11.13 0.94 -10.41
N SER A 33 10.17 0.40 -11.17
CA SER A 33 9.19 1.16 -11.93
C SER A 33 7.77 0.68 -11.62
N ASP A 34 6.87 1.60 -11.29
CA ASP A 34 5.44 1.32 -11.11
C ASP A 34 4.62 1.91 -12.28
N PRO A 35 3.94 1.09 -13.09
CA PRO A 35 3.15 1.57 -14.22
C PRO A 35 1.96 2.46 -13.81
N TYR A 36 1.47 2.37 -12.57
CA TYR A 36 0.36 3.19 -12.08
C TYR A 36 0.82 4.49 -11.42
N PHE A 37 2.06 4.54 -10.92
CA PHE A 37 2.61 5.68 -10.18
C PHE A 37 3.81 6.31 -10.86
N GLY A 38 3.69 6.59 -12.16
CA GLY A 38 4.67 7.42 -12.90
C GLY A 38 6.02 6.73 -13.16
N GLY A 39 6.07 5.41 -13.14
CA GLY A 39 7.30 4.64 -13.36
C GLY A 39 8.25 4.76 -12.18
N GLU A 40 9.39 5.42 -12.39
CA GLU A 40 10.42 5.65 -11.37
C GLU A 40 10.16 6.89 -10.51
N ALA A 41 8.96 7.48 -10.59
CA ALA A 41 8.59 8.64 -9.79
C ALA A 41 8.67 8.36 -8.28
N LYS A 42 9.04 9.39 -7.53
CA LYS A 42 9.12 9.43 -6.07
C LYS A 42 7.84 10.03 -5.45
N CYS A 43 7.82 10.16 -4.13
CA CYS A 43 6.77 10.87 -3.39
C CYS A 43 5.38 10.29 -3.62
N VAL A 44 5.28 8.95 -3.69
CA VAL A 44 3.99 8.28 -3.82
C VAL A 44 3.25 8.38 -2.49
N LYS A 45 2.05 8.96 -2.54
CA LYS A 45 1.24 9.26 -1.37
C LYS A 45 -0.21 8.85 -1.60
N ALA A 46 -0.86 8.22 -0.63
CA ALA A 46 -2.28 7.88 -0.68
C ALA A 46 -3.09 8.81 0.25
N ASN A 47 -4.18 9.35 -0.28
CA ASN A 47 -5.02 10.37 0.34
C ASN A 47 -6.49 9.91 0.35
N PRO A 48 -6.92 9.11 1.35
CA PRO A 48 -8.31 8.70 1.47
C PRO A 48 -9.24 9.91 1.58
N THR A 49 -10.27 9.97 0.74
CA THR A 49 -11.17 11.14 0.63
C THR A 49 -12.53 10.94 1.34
N GLY A 50 -12.61 9.99 2.27
CA GLY A 50 -13.82 9.73 3.05
C GLY A 50 -13.80 8.39 3.79
N PRO A 51 -14.85 8.10 4.59
CA PRO A 51 -14.95 6.87 5.36
C PRO A 51 -15.19 5.65 4.46
N LEU A 52 -14.80 4.47 4.95
CA LEU A 52 -15.15 3.20 4.36
C LEU A 52 -16.68 2.97 4.51
N ARG A 53 -17.38 2.80 3.41
CA ARG A 53 -18.83 2.52 3.37
C ARG A 53 -19.09 1.33 2.47
N ASN A 54 -19.78 0.32 2.98
CA ASN A 54 -20.04 -0.93 2.23
C ASN A 54 -18.75 -1.52 1.63
N SER A 55 -17.67 -1.52 2.42
CA SER A 55 -16.34 -1.96 2.01
C SER A 55 -15.72 -1.15 0.86
N GLN A 56 -16.19 0.08 0.60
CA GLN A 56 -15.67 0.94 -0.46
C GLN A 56 -15.29 2.32 0.06
N LEU A 57 -14.24 2.90 -0.52
CA LEU A 57 -13.87 4.29 -0.32
C LEU A 57 -13.31 4.92 -1.60
N HIS A 58 -13.22 6.25 -1.63
CA HIS A 58 -12.49 6.99 -2.65
C HIS A 58 -11.12 7.39 -2.11
N ASP A 59 -10.11 7.25 -2.95
CA ASP A 59 -8.74 7.61 -2.62
C ASP A 59 -8.12 8.38 -3.79
N THR A 60 -7.14 9.23 -3.50
CA THR A 60 -6.30 9.88 -4.50
C THR A 60 -4.86 9.52 -4.22
N PHE A 61 -4.21 8.86 -5.17
CA PHE A 61 -2.77 8.67 -5.14
C PHE A 61 -2.08 9.87 -5.81
N GLU A 62 -1.10 10.44 -5.15
CA GLU A 62 -0.20 11.48 -5.68
C GLU A 62 1.18 10.86 -5.91
N TYR A 63 1.90 11.30 -6.94
CA TYR A 63 3.26 10.81 -7.24
C TYR A 63 4.03 11.79 -8.12
N GLY A 64 5.34 11.85 -7.93
CA GLY A 64 6.21 12.85 -8.56
C GLY A 64 5.73 14.27 -8.24
N SER A 65 5.98 15.22 -9.15
CA SER A 65 5.62 16.62 -8.91
C SER A 65 4.15 16.96 -9.18
N ASN A 66 3.48 16.24 -10.10
CA ASN A 66 2.12 16.57 -10.58
C ASN A 66 1.25 15.34 -10.86
N GLY A 67 1.72 14.13 -10.57
CA GLY A 67 0.99 12.90 -10.86
C GLY A 67 -0.17 12.72 -9.89
N VAL A 68 -1.36 12.45 -10.42
CA VAL A 68 -2.58 12.26 -9.63
C VAL A 68 -3.40 11.11 -10.23
N LEU A 69 -3.72 10.11 -9.41
CA LEU A 69 -4.58 8.99 -9.76
C LEU A 69 -5.75 8.91 -8.78
N LYS A 70 -6.93 9.32 -9.25
CA LYS A 70 -8.18 9.22 -8.48
C LYS A 70 -8.74 7.80 -8.62
N THR A 71 -9.05 7.17 -7.50
CA THR A 71 -9.47 5.77 -7.46
C THR A 71 -10.73 5.57 -6.61
N LYS A 72 -11.38 4.42 -6.82
CA LYS A 72 -12.30 3.81 -5.87
C LYS A 72 -11.65 2.52 -5.41
N ILE A 73 -11.49 2.35 -4.11
CA ILE A 73 -10.92 1.15 -3.51
C ILE A 73 -12.08 0.31 -2.95
N THR A 74 -12.08 -0.98 -3.25
CA THR A 74 -12.96 -1.97 -2.59
C THR A 74 -12.10 -2.89 -1.72
N VAL A 75 -12.45 -2.99 -0.44
CA VAL A 75 -11.80 -3.89 0.51
C VAL A 75 -12.49 -5.25 0.45
N ALA A 76 -11.79 -6.25 -0.07
CA ALA A 76 -12.26 -7.61 -0.30
C ALA A 76 -11.40 -8.64 0.43
N SER A 77 -11.71 -9.92 0.26
CA SER A 77 -10.94 -11.04 0.81
C SER A 77 -10.33 -11.86 -0.32
N THR A 78 -9.06 -12.23 -0.19
CA THR A 78 -8.47 -13.25 -1.07
C THR A 78 -9.03 -14.65 -0.77
N PRO A 79 -8.92 -15.64 -1.67
CA PRO A 79 -9.42 -16.99 -1.42
C PRO A 79 -8.93 -17.60 -0.10
N GLY A 80 -9.84 -18.17 0.69
CA GLY A 80 -9.52 -18.79 1.99
C GLY A 80 -9.48 -17.82 3.18
N TYR A 81 -9.63 -16.52 2.94
CA TYR A 81 -9.70 -15.50 4.00
C TYR A 81 -11.14 -15.07 4.30
N THR A 82 -11.38 -14.73 5.56
CA THR A 82 -12.63 -14.09 6.03
C THR A 82 -12.45 -12.59 6.31
N VAL A 83 -11.20 -12.14 6.44
CA VAL A 83 -10.79 -10.75 6.71
C VAL A 83 -10.59 -9.95 5.43
N GLY A 84 -10.63 -8.63 5.50
CA GLY A 84 -10.43 -7.75 4.34
C GLY A 84 -8.96 -7.52 4.04
N ASN A 85 -8.29 -8.46 3.38
CA ASN A 85 -6.85 -8.37 3.07
C ASN A 85 -6.54 -7.99 1.63
N LEU A 86 -7.54 -7.74 0.78
CA LEU A 86 -7.39 -7.37 -0.62
C LEU A 86 -7.94 -5.96 -0.84
N LEU A 87 -7.14 -5.07 -1.43
CA LEU A 87 -7.55 -3.77 -1.92
C LEU A 87 -7.68 -3.84 -3.44
N GLU A 88 -8.91 -3.87 -3.93
CA GLU A 88 -9.21 -3.78 -5.36
C GLU A 88 -9.32 -2.32 -5.75
N ILE A 89 -8.32 -1.83 -6.50
CA ILE A 89 -8.19 -0.42 -6.83
C ILE A 89 -8.69 -0.21 -8.25
N GLN A 90 -9.76 0.57 -8.37
CA GLN A 90 -10.34 0.97 -9.65
C GLN A 90 -10.02 2.44 -9.92
N PRO A 91 -9.05 2.74 -10.80
CA PRO A 91 -8.84 4.08 -11.31
C PRO A 91 -10.09 4.65 -12.01
N ARG A 92 -10.27 5.97 -11.93
CA ARG A 92 -11.22 6.67 -12.79
C ARG A 92 -10.64 6.82 -14.20
N GLY A 93 -11.47 6.66 -15.22
CA GLY A 93 -11.07 6.76 -16.63
C GLY A 93 -10.75 5.41 -17.25
N SER A 94 -9.76 5.37 -18.14
CA SER A 94 -9.42 4.18 -18.94
C SER A 94 -8.28 3.33 -18.38
N THR A 95 -7.67 3.73 -17.25
CA THR A 95 -6.60 2.97 -16.61
C THR A 95 -7.16 1.65 -16.05
N PRO A 96 -6.53 0.49 -16.36
CA PRO A 96 -6.97 -0.80 -15.84
C PRO A 96 -6.99 -0.86 -14.31
N PRO A 97 -7.86 -1.68 -13.70
CA PRO A 97 -7.82 -1.93 -12.27
C PRO A 97 -6.57 -2.72 -11.88
N PHE A 98 -6.16 -2.57 -10.63
CA PHE A 98 -5.05 -3.28 -10.04
C PHE A 98 -5.30 -3.54 -8.57
N ASN A 99 -4.54 -4.46 -7.98
CA ASN A 99 -4.79 -4.89 -6.61
C ASN A 99 -3.54 -4.76 -5.74
N PHE A 100 -3.78 -4.38 -4.48
CA PHE A 100 -2.84 -4.61 -3.39
C PHE A 100 -3.35 -5.70 -2.47
N THR A 101 -2.45 -6.52 -1.95
CA THR A 101 -2.76 -7.44 -0.86
C THR A 101 -2.00 -6.99 0.39
N VAL A 102 -2.68 -6.96 1.53
CA VAL A 102 -2.09 -6.61 2.82
C VAL A 102 -1.20 -7.77 3.28
N ALA A 103 0.11 -7.56 3.28
CA ALA A 103 1.05 -8.51 3.85
C ALA A 103 1.11 -8.36 5.38
N TYR A 104 1.10 -7.12 5.86
CA TYR A 104 1.06 -6.77 7.27
C TYR A 104 0.51 -5.34 7.45
N ARG A 105 -0.14 -5.10 8.60
CA ARG A 105 -0.57 -3.77 8.99
C ARG A 105 -0.35 -3.42 10.45
N ASP A 106 -0.07 -2.15 10.68
CA ASP A 106 -0.33 -1.43 11.92
C ASP A 106 -1.38 -0.34 11.61
N CYS A 107 -2.46 -0.23 12.39
CA CYS A 107 -3.52 0.73 12.06
C CYS A 107 -3.11 2.18 12.29
N ASP A 108 -2.15 2.43 13.17
CA ASP A 108 -1.77 3.77 13.59
C ASP A 108 -0.53 4.26 12.83
N GLN A 109 0.36 3.35 12.41
CA GLN A 109 1.66 3.73 11.89
C GLN A 109 1.92 3.37 10.43
N CYS A 110 1.54 2.17 9.96
CA CYS A 110 2.16 1.66 8.73
C CYS A 110 1.50 0.46 8.05
N LYS A 111 1.89 0.19 6.81
CA LYS A 111 1.49 -1.00 6.03
C LYS A 111 2.64 -1.61 5.23
N VAL A 112 2.51 -2.90 4.97
CA VAL A 112 3.26 -3.60 3.94
C VAL A 112 2.27 -4.19 2.94
N PHE A 113 2.42 -3.81 1.67
CA PHE A 113 1.55 -4.29 0.59
C PHE A 113 2.32 -5.14 -0.41
N ARG A 114 1.63 -6.12 -0.99
CA ARG A 114 2.02 -6.81 -2.22
C ARG A 114 1.30 -6.22 -3.42
N HIS A 115 1.99 -6.08 -4.54
CA HIS A 115 1.48 -5.54 -5.79
C HIS A 115 1.24 -6.70 -6.77
N SER A 116 -0.01 -7.04 -7.03
CA SER A 116 -0.35 -8.22 -7.87
C SER A 116 0.18 -8.13 -9.30
N TYR A 117 0.42 -6.91 -9.78
CA TYR A 117 0.81 -6.58 -11.16
C TYR A 117 2.32 -6.43 -11.34
N ILE A 118 3.12 -6.57 -10.29
CA ILE A 118 4.58 -6.47 -10.34
C ILE A 118 5.20 -7.85 -10.10
N ASP A 119 6.14 -8.24 -10.97
CA ASP A 119 6.97 -9.43 -10.79
C ASP A 119 6.19 -10.68 -10.36
N ASN A 120 5.08 -10.95 -11.06
CA ASN A 120 4.17 -12.06 -10.79
C ASN A 120 3.61 -12.08 -9.34
N GLY A 121 3.32 -10.90 -8.79
CA GLY A 121 2.75 -10.70 -7.46
C GLY A 121 3.77 -10.59 -6.32
N THR A 122 5.06 -10.61 -6.63
CA THR A 122 6.13 -10.52 -5.61
C THR A 122 6.55 -9.10 -5.29
N GLY A 123 6.16 -8.12 -6.12
CA GLY A 123 6.37 -6.70 -5.84
C GLY A 123 5.78 -6.31 -4.50
N CYS A 124 6.53 -5.53 -3.74
CA CYS A 124 6.23 -5.21 -2.35
C CYS A 124 6.62 -3.77 -2.04
N SER A 125 5.84 -3.14 -1.16
CA SER A 125 6.11 -1.79 -0.68
C SER A 125 5.78 -1.61 0.79
N TYR A 126 6.48 -0.66 1.40
CA TYR A 126 6.31 -0.22 2.77
C TYR A 126 5.81 1.22 2.80
N TRP A 127 4.77 1.46 3.59
CA TRP A 127 4.09 2.74 3.72
C TRP A 127 3.93 3.14 5.18
N VAL A 128 3.99 4.44 5.45
CA VAL A 128 3.82 5.01 6.80
C VAL A 128 2.80 6.15 6.79
N THR A 129 2.17 6.39 7.93
CA THR A 129 1.31 7.54 8.19
C THR A 129 2.10 8.84 8.28
N ASP A 130 1.42 9.99 8.25
CA ASP A 130 2.07 11.29 8.45
C ASP A 130 2.75 11.34 9.83
N GLU A 131 2.14 10.76 10.85
CA GLU A 131 2.62 10.76 12.23
C GLU A 131 3.88 9.90 12.42
N ALA A 132 4.03 8.84 11.62
CA ALA A 132 5.17 7.93 11.69
C ALA A 132 6.34 8.33 10.76
N LEU A 133 6.21 9.46 10.03
CA LEU A 133 7.30 9.99 9.22
C LEU A 133 8.49 10.40 10.10
N GLY A 134 9.67 9.88 9.79
CA GLY A 134 10.92 10.21 10.50
C GLY A 134 11.12 9.46 11.82
N GLU A 135 10.20 8.56 12.21
CA GLU A 135 10.47 7.62 13.30
C GLU A 135 11.57 6.61 12.87
N GLU A 136 12.45 6.24 13.80
CA GLU A 136 13.65 5.44 13.47
C GLU A 136 13.32 4.04 12.93
N THR A 137 12.25 3.38 13.40
CA THR A 137 11.85 2.06 12.90
C THR A 137 10.42 1.71 13.32
N THR A 138 9.57 1.28 12.37
CA THR A 138 8.26 0.69 12.67
C THR A 138 8.30 -0.85 12.59
N CYS A 139 7.34 -1.54 13.21
CA CYS A 139 7.20 -2.99 13.03
C CYS A 139 7.05 -3.38 11.55
N CYS A 140 6.42 -2.52 10.72
CA CYS A 140 6.26 -2.79 9.30
C CYS A 140 7.58 -2.76 8.53
N GLU A 141 8.57 -1.97 8.94
CA GLU A 141 9.88 -2.00 8.30
C GLU A 141 10.57 -3.35 8.51
N PHE A 142 10.58 -3.85 9.75
CA PHE A 142 11.08 -5.20 10.03
C PHE A 142 10.35 -6.27 9.20
N VAL A 143 9.01 -6.18 9.14
CA VAL A 143 8.21 -7.13 8.35
C VAL A 143 8.48 -7.00 6.85
N TYR A 144 8.68 -5.79 6.34
CA TYR A 144 9.08 -5.57 4.95
C TYR A 144 10.43 -6.24 4.65
N GLU A 145 11.44 -6.02 5.50
CA GLU A 145 12.75 -6.67 5.32
C GLU A 145 12.65 -8.20 5.39
N LEU A 146 11.79 -8.73 6.27
CA LEU A 146 11.58 -10.18 6.40
C LEU A 146 10.88 -10.78 5.16
N LEU A 147 9.85 -10.12 4.64
CA LEU A 147 8.97 -10.67 3.60
C LEU A 147 9.39 -10.33 2.18
N CYS A 148 10.02 -9.17 2.01
CA CYS A 148 10.33 -8.57 0.71
C CYS A 148 11.84 -8.54 0.44
N GLY A 149 12.61 -9.06 1.42
CA GLY A 149 14.06 -9.02 1.64
C GLY A 149 14.98 -9.59 0.57
N THR A 150 14.81 -9.20 -0.68
CA THR A 150 15.90 -9.22 -1.64
C THR A 150 16.02 -7.86 -2.29
N SER A 151 17.23 -7.30 -2.20
CA SER A 151 17.63 -6.12 -2.95
C SER A 151 17.39 -6.33 -4.44
N PRO A 152 16.89 -5.31 -5.15
CA PRO A 152 17.04 -3.89 -4.82
C PRO A 152 15.88 -3.26 -4.03
N LYS A 153 16.22 -2.51 -2.97
CA LYS A 153 15.31 -1.64 -2.20
C LYS A 153 15.40 -0.23 -2.79
N TYR A 154 14.30 0.28 -3.32
CA TYR A 154 14.21 1.62 -3.90
C TYR A 154 13.56 2.58 -2.91
N GLN A 155 14.26 3.68 -2.60
CA GLN A 155 13.74 4.76 -1.76
C GLN A 155 12.80 5.65 -2.58
N ILE A 156 11.56 5.74 -2.12
CA ILE A 156 10.47 6.48 -2.78
C ILE A 156 10.18 7.79 -2.06
N TYR A 157 10.27 7.81 -0.73
CA TYR A 157 10.17 9.02 0.07
C TYR A 157 11.55 9.48 0.56
N ASP A 158 11.86 10.75 0.34
CA ASP A 158 13.04 11.44 0.86
C ASP A 158 12.73 12.92 1.09
N GLU A 159 13.75 13.71 1.42
CA GLU A 159 13.62 15.15 1.71
C GLU A 159 12.97 15.95 0.56
N SER A 160 13.00 15.46 -0.69
CA SER A 160 12.35 16.14 -1.83
C SER A 160 10.83 16.01 -1.84
N CYS A 161 10.27 15.16 -0.97
CA CYS A 161 8.83 14.90 -0.84
C CYS A 161 8.16 15.71 0.27
N GLN A 162 8.91 16.57 0.97
CA GLN A 162 8.43 17.46 2.03
C GLN A 162 7.83 18.75 1.49
#